data_AF-A0A354GKC5-F1
#
_entry.id   AF-A0A354GKC5-F1
#
_cell.length_a   1.000
_cell.length_b   1.000
_cell.length_c   1.000
_cell.angle_alpha   90.00
_cell.angle_beta   90.00
_cell.angle_gamma   90.00
#
_symmetry.space_group_name_H-M   'P 1'
#
loop_
_entity.id
_entity.type
_entity.pdbx_description
1 polymer ?
#
loop_
_entity_poly.entity_id
_entity_poly.type
_entity_poly.pdbx_seq_one_letter_code
_entity_poly.pdbx_strand_id
1 'polypeptide(L)'
;MIALAAGLALPFLMQDPFWVAKQYANWWTSLCIDDRTQWPFETCYRDLWLLLRFYHWPVNYHGYVVIQLLIAAVAAAVCWASRWWAARPRVEVLNTAFGLAVCWMTVCGPSTEGGGYVLVAPTLAWAFLESWRLRSPLWVRGLLLASTVAFTVGVLACLVPRSSEWMAYGPHPLGGLFLLLAIGGESIHRIVAPATKIAAPARTIGYAIGGMYGSSPYKPRAQARGFDKTPRLRSGLVGRKAARR
;
A
#
# COMPACT_ATOMS: atom_id res chain seq x y z
N MET A 1 7.03 15.87 -5.55
CA MET A 1 7.63 16.61 -6.68
C MET A 1 9.07 16.97 -6.42
N ILE A 2 9.41 17.72 -5.35
CA ILE A 2 10.81 18.08 -5.05
C ILE A 2 11.73 16.86 -4.96
N ALA A 3 11.33 15.80 -4.23
CA ALA A 3 12.14 14.58 -4.11
C ALA A 3 12.36 13.85 -5.45
N LEU A 4 11.38 13.87 -6.36
CA LEU A 4 11.51 13.27 -7.69
C LEU A 4 12.43 14.11 -8.58
N ALA A 5 12.25 15.43 -8.57
CA ALA A 5 13.14 16.35 -9.29
C ALA A 5 14.58 16.22 -8.79
N ALA A 6 14.77 16.16 -7.47
CA ALA A 6 16.07 15.93 -6.86
C ALA A 6 16.65 14.57 -7.26
N GLY A 7 15.85 13.49 -7.23
CA GLY A 7 16.30 12.15 -7.64
C GLY A 7 16.72 12.08 -9.12
N LEU A 8 16.07 12.84 -10.00
CA LEU A 8 16.44 12.95 -11.41
C LEU A 8 17.66 13.85 -11.64
N ALA A 9 17.81 14.93 -10.86
CA ALA A 9 18.90 15.88 -11.00
C ALA A 9 20.20 15.40 -10.34
N LEU A 10 20.12 14.63 -9.25
CA LEU A 10 21.27 14.23 -8.45
C LEU A 10 22.34 13.49 -9.25
N PRO A 11 22.02 12.52 -10.14
CA PRO A 11 23.03 11.88 -10.98
C PRO A 11 23.79 12.87 -11.87
N PHE A 12 23.11 13.87 -12.45
CA PHE A 12 23.75 14.91 -13.25
C PHE A 12 24.67 15.84 -12.44
N LEU A 13 24.43 15.98 -11.14
CA LEU A 13 25.30 16.74 -10.24
C LEU A 13 26.52 15.95 -9.77
N MET A 14 26.44 14.62 -9.77
CA MET A 14 27.47 13.72 -9.22
C MET A 14 28.32 13.01 -10.28
N GLN A 15 27.90 13.00 -11.54
CA GLN A 15 28.53 12.24 -12.64
C GLN A 15 28.63 13.09 -13.91
N ASP A 16 29.35 12.61 -14.92
CA ASP A 16 29.42 13.26 -16.23
C ASP A 16 28.02 13.37 -16.87
N PRO A 17 27.55 14.57 -17.24
CA PRO A 17 26.19 14.78 -17.70
C PRO A 17 25.89 14.09 -19.03
N PHE A 18 26.89 13.93 -19.91
CA PHE A 18 26.71 13.21 -21.17
C PHE A 18 26.53 11.70 -20.93
N TRP A 19 27.29 11.14 -19.99
CA TRP A 19 27.12 9.75 -19.57
C TRP A 19 25.73 9.52 -18.97
N VAL A 20 25.25 10.38 -18.05
CA VAL A 20 23.92 10.25 -17.44
C VAL A 20 22.81 10.37 -18.49
N ALA A 21 22.90 11.36 -19.39
CA ALA A 21 21.94 11.52 -20.48
C ALA A 21 21.89 10.28 -21.39
N LYS A 22 23.06 9.70 -21.72
CA LYS A 22 23.16 8.46 -22.50
C LYS A 22 22.53 7.27 -21.78
N GLN A 23 22.71 7.12 -20.47
CA GLN A 23 22.06 6.07 -19.69
C GLN A 23 20.53 6.20 -19.72
N TYR A 24 19.99 7.42 -19.55
CA TYR A 24 18.55 7.64 -19.63
C TYR A 24 17.99 7.41 -21.04
N ALA A 25 18.70 7.82 -22.09
CA ALA A 25 18.32 7.54 -23.47
C ALA A 25 18.28 6.02 -23.75
N ASN A 26 19.33 5.30 -23.35
CA ASN A 26 19.40 3.85 -23.51
C ASN A 26 18.29 3.14 -22.73
N TRP A 27 18.04 3.55 -21.48
CA TRP A 27 16.94 3.01 -20.67
C TRP A 27 15.58 3.23 -21.33
N TRP A 28 15.34 4.42 -21.88
CA TRP A 28 14.11 4.73 -22.60
C TRP A 28 13.94 3.88 -23.86
N THR A 29 15.01 3.73 -24.66
CA THR A 29 14.99 2.85 -25.84
C THR A 29 14.69 1.40 -25.44
N SER A 30 15.31 0.90 -24.37
CA SER A 30 14.99 -0.44 -23.85
C SER A 30 13.52 -0.55 -23.45
N LEU A 31 12.96 0.44 -22.74
CA LEU A 31 11.53 0.44 -22.37
C LEU A 31 10.59 0.42 -23.59
N CYS A 32 10.96 1.06 -24.70
CA CYS A 32 10.13 1.10 -25.90
C CYS A 32 10.15 -0.21 -26.70
N ILE A 33 11.21 -1.00 -26.60
CA ILE A 33 11.41 -2.23 -27.40
C ILE A 33 11.13 -3.50 -26.57
N ASP A 34 11.08 -3.38 -25.25
CA ASP A 34 10.92 -4.51 -24.32
C ASP A 34 9.53 -5.16 -24.41
N ASP A 35 9.41 -6.21 -25.24
CA ASP A 35 8.25 -7.11 -25.25
C ASP A 35 8.44 -8.27 -24.25
N ARG A 36 8.00 -8.00 -23.03
CA ARG A 36 8.06 -8.96 -21.91
C ARG A 36 7.08 -10.12 -22.05
N THR A 37 6.13 -10.04 -22.98
CA THR A 37 5.10 -11.07 -23.11
C THR A 37 5.67 -12.39 -23.60
N GLN A 38 6.79 -12.34 -24.33
CA GLN A 38 7.43 -13.49 -24.98
C GLN A 38 8.62 -14.06 -24.21
N TRP A 39 8.99 -13.51 -23.05
CA TRP A 39 10.19 -13.96 -22.35
C TRP A 39 10.02 -15.37 -21.78
N PRO A 40 11.06 -16.22 -21.81
CA PRO A 40 11.08 -17.51 -21.11
C PRO A 40 10.76 -17.34 -19.61
N PHE A 41 10.13 -18.33 -18.99
CA PHE A 41 9.72 -18.24 -17.58
C PHE A 41 10.90 -18.03 -16.64
N GLU A 42 12.08 -18.55 -17.00
CA GLU A 42 13.31 -18.49 -16.21
C GLU A 42 13.89 -17.07 -16.16
N THR A 43 13.64 -16.26 -17.18
CA THR A 43 14.20 -14.89 -17.34
C THR A 43 13.13 -13.80 -17.22
N CYS A 44 11.85 -14.15 -17.30
CA CYS A 44 10.73 -13.24 -17.11
C CYS A 44 10.76 -12.59 -15.71
N TYR A 45 10.35 -11.32 -15.63
CA TYR A 45 10.19 -10.62 -14.36
C TYR A 45 9.28 -11.39 -13.41
N ARG A 46 9.57 -11.28 -12.11
CA ARG A 46 8.88 -12.01 -11.03
C ARG A 46 7.67 -11.21 -10.55
N ASP A 47 6.77 -10.91 -11.47
CA ASP A 47 5.57 -10.09 -11.24
C ASP A 47 4.28 -10.91 -11.42
N LEU A 48 3.13 -10.24 -11.40
CA LEU A 48 1.81 -10.83 -11.61
C LEU A 48 1.64 -11.37 -13.04
N TRP A 49 2.34 -10.82 -14.03
CA TRP A 49 2.28 -11.33 -15.39
C TRP A 49 2.85 -12.74 -15.48
N LEU A 50 3.95 -13.01 -14.75
CA LEU A 50 4.48 -14.37 -14.60
C LEU A 50 3.41 -15.32 -14.03
N LEU A 51 2.72 -14.92 -12.97
CA LEU A 51 1.67 -15.75 -12.34
C LEU A 51 0.51 -16.01 -13.31
N LEU A 52 0.03 -14.99 -14.02
CA LEU A 52 -1.04 -15.14 -15.00
C LEU A 52 -0.64 -16.12 -16.12
N ARG A 53 0.60 -16.03 -16.61
CA ARG A 53 1.13 -16.97 -17.61
C ARG A 53 1.29 -18.38 -17.04
N PHE A 54 1.78 -18.52 -15.81
CA PHE A 54 1.96 -19.80 -15.15
C PHE A 54 0.63 -20.55 -14.97
N TYR A 55 -0.45 -19.84 -14.64
CA TYR A 55 -1.80 -20.40 -14.55
C TYR A 55 -2.56 -20.43 -15.89
N HIS A 56 -1.87 -20.20 -17.01
CA HIS A 56 -2.44 -20.21 -18.36
C HIS A 56 -3.66 -19.27 -18.56
N TRP A 57 -3.70 -18.15 -17.84
CA TRP A 57 -4.77 -17.17 -17.99
C TRP A 57 -4.50 -16.27 -19.21
N PRO A 58 -5.39 -16.24 -20.23
CA PRO A 58 -5.15 -15.51 -21.47
C PRO A 58 -5.41 -14.01 -21.29
N VAL A 59 -4.43 -13.27 -20.76
CA VAL A 59 -4.44 -11.80 -20.71
C VAL A 59 -3.50 -11.25 -21.78
N ASN A 60 -4.01 -10.35 -22.63
CA ASN A 60 -3.16 -9.57 -23.55
C ASN A 60 -2.48 -8.41 -22.82
N TYR A 61 -1.46 -7.81 -23.44
CA TYR A 61 -0.70 -6.71 -22.84
C TYR A 61 -1.58 -5.57 -22.31
N HIS A 62 -2.55 -5.10 -23.10
CA HIS A 62 -3.46 -4.02 -22.69
C HIS A 62 -4.32 -4.40 -21.48
N GLY A 63 -4.80 -5.64 -21.42
CA GLY A 63 -5.55 -6.15 -20.29
C GLY A 63 -4.72 -6.15 -19.02
N TYR A 64 -3.43 -6.49 -19.12
CA TYR A 64 -2.53 -6.41 -17.97
C TYR A 64 -2.29 -4.97 -17.52
N VAL A 65 -2.07 -4.04 -18.44
CA VAL A 65 -1.96 -2.60 -18.09
C VAL A 65 -3.23 -2.11 -17.36
N VAL A 66 -4.42 -2.51 -17.82
CA VAL A 66 -5.68 -2.19 -17.12
C VAL A 66 -5.68 -2.76 -15.70
N ILE A 67 -5.25 -4.01 -15.49
CA ILE A 67 -5.12 -4.62 -14.16
C ILE A 67 -4.16 -3.80 -13.29
N GLN A 68 -2.98 -3.42 -13.80
CA GLN A 68 -2.02 -2.62 -13.06
C GLN A 68 -2.61 -1.27 -12.63
N LEU A 69 -3.29 -0.58 -13.54
CA LEU A 69 -3.93 0.72 -13.26
C LEU A 69 -5.09 0.58 -12.27
N LEU A 70 -5.88 -0.48 -12.36
CA LEU A 70 -6.97 -0.75 -11.42
C LEU A 70 -6.44 -1.00 -10.00
N ILE A 71 -5.39 -1.81 -9.85
CA ILE A 71 -4.80 -2.06 -8.52
C ILE A 71 -4.23 -0.74 -7.94
N ALA A 72 -3.57 0.06 -8.76
CA ALA A 72 -3.07 1.38 -8.33
C ALA A 72 -4.21 2.34 -7.94
N ALA A 73 -5.29 2.37 -8.73
CA ALA A 73 -6.47 3.18 -8.43
C ALA A 73 -7.15 2.76 -7.13
N VAL A 74 -7.29 1.46 -6.88
CA VAL A 74 -7.81 0.92 -5.61
C VAL A 74 -6.91 1.33 -4.44
N ALA A 75 -5.59 1.20 -4.56
CA ALA A 75 -4.66 1.63 -3.51
C ALA A 75 -4.79 3.14 -3.21
N ALA A 76 -4.90 3.96 -4.24
CA ALA A 76 -5.13 5.41 -4.10
C ALA A 76 -6.47 5.72 -3.43
N ALA A 77 -7.54 5.03 -3.82
CA ALA A 77 -8.87 5.17 -3.22
C ALA A 77 -8.88 4.78 -1.74
N VAL A 78 -8.20 3.70 -1.36
CA VAL A 78 -8.02 3.28 0.04
C VAL A 78 -7.30 4.36 0.86
N CYS A 79 -6.24 4.96 0.32
CA CYS A 79 -5.52 6.04 1.00
C CYS A 79 -6.36 7.30 1.14
N TRP A 80 -7.09 7.67 0.09
CA TRP A 80 -7.99 8.81 0.08
C TRP A 80 -9.15 8.62 1.08
N ALA A 81 -9.82 7.46 1.06
CA ALA A 81 -10.91 7.13 1.98
C ALA A 81 -10.40 7.05 3.44
N SER A 82 -9.22 6.47 3.67
CA SER A 82 -8.57 6.46 4.99
C SER A 82 -8.38 7.89 5.53
N ARG A 83 -7.99 8.83 4.65
CA ARG A 83 -7.77 10.22 5.05
C ARG A 83 -9.07 10.98 5.30
N TRP A 84 -10.04 10.85 4.40
CA TRP A 84 -11.20 11.75 4.37
C TRP A 84 -12.45 11.19 5.03
N TRP A 85 -12.64 9.87 5.03
CA TRP A 85 -13.80 9.21 5.63
C TRP A 85 -13.49 8.70 7.04
N ALA A 86 -12.35 8.01 7.20
CA ALA A 86 -11.94 7.48 8.50
C ALA A 86 -11.14 8.48 9.35
N ALA A 87 -10.86 9.69 8.83
CA ALA A 87 -10.11 10.75 9.50
C ALA A 87 -8.77 10.29 10.11
N ARG A 88 -8.09 9.32 9.47
CA ARG A 88 -6.87 8.72 10.04
C ARG A 88 -5.71 9.73 10.13
N PRO A 89 -4.81 9.57 11.12
CA PRO A 89 -3.60 10.37 11.23
C PRO A 89 -2.77 10.31 9.95
N ARG A 90 -2.14 11.44 9.59
CA ARG A 90 -1.36 11.56 8.33
C ARG A 90 -0.24 10.52 8.24
N VAL A 91 0.44 10.23 9.35
CA VAL A 91 1.53 9.25 9.41
C VAL A 91 1.03 7.85 9.05
N GLU A 92 -0.13 7.44 9.56
CA GLU A 92 -0.72 6.13 9.23
C GLU A 92 -1.08 6.04 7.75
N VAL A 93 -1.71 7.08 7.19
CA VAL A 93 -2.06 7.10 5.77
C VAL A 93 -0.81 7.05 4.88
N LEU A 94 0.28 7.73 5.27
CA LEU A 94 1.54 7.67 4.55
C LEU A 94 2.18 6.28 4.62
N ASN A 95 2.15 5.62 5.78
CA ASN A 95 2.65 4.25 5.93
C ASN A 95 1.83 3.26 5.08
N THR A 96 0.50 3.38 5.07
CA THR A 96 -0.37 2.58 4.20
C THR A 96 -0.09 2.86 2.72
N ALA A 97 0.03 4.14 2.34
CA ALA A 97 0.32 4.52 0.96
C ALA A 97 1.68 3.97 0.49
N PHE A 98 2.71 4.09 1.33
CA PHE A 98 4.03 3.53 1.06
C PHE A 98 3.96 2.01 0.89
N GLY A 99 3.32 1.31 1.85
CA GLY A 99 3.22 -0.14 1.80
C GLY A 99 2.45 -0.64 0.57
N LEU A 100 1.31 -0.02 0.25
CA LEU A 100 0.54 -0.36 -0.95
C LEU A 100 1.30 -0.04 -2.24
N ALA A 101 2.01 1.09 -2.31
CA ALA A 101 2.81 1.44 -3.49
C ALA A 101 3.96 0.45 -3.70
N VAL A 102 4.68 0.08 -2.65
CA VAL A 102 5.77 -0.91 -2.72
C VAL A 102 5.23 -2.29 -3.12
N CYS A 103 4.10 -2.72 -2.55
CA CYS A 103 3.47 -3.98 -2.93
C CYS A 103 2.97 -3.95 -4.37
N TRP A 104 2.36 -2.85 -4.81
CA TRP A 104 1.96 -2.66 -6.20
C TRP A 104 3.18 -2.72 -7.13
N MET A 105 4.28 -2.03 -6.81
CA MET A 105 5.52 -2.12 -7.61
C MET A 105 6.10 -3.54 -7.63
N THR A 106 5.94 -4.31 -6.56
CA THR A 106 6.44 -5.70 -6.49
C THR A 106 5.57 -6.67 -7.29
N VAL A 107 4.25 -6.48 -7.25
CA VAL A 107 3.26 -7.35 -7.92
C VAL A 107 3.07 -6.96 -9.37
N CYS A 108 3.06 -5.68 -9.67
CA CYS A 108 2.71 -5.13 -10.98
C CYS A 108 3.90 -4.48 -11.69
N GLY A 109 5.01 -4.21 -11.00
CA GLY A 109 6.13 -3.50 -11.59
C GLY A 109 7.15 -4.45 -12.23
N PRO A 110 7.85 -4.00 -13.28
CA PRO A 110 8.99 -4.73 -13.83
C PRO A 110 10.18 -4.80 -12.88
N SER A 111 10.17 -4.02 -11.80
CA SER A 111 11.31 -3.84 -10.91
C SER A 111 11.37 -4.92 -9.83
N THR A 112 11.36 -6.18 -10.26
CA THR A 112 11.59 -7.36 -9.39
C THR A 112 13.07 -7.74 -9.33
N GLU A 113 13.95 -6.78 -9.61
CA GLU A 113 15.35 -6.86 -9.25
C GLU A 113 15.52 -6.66 -7.73
N GLY A 114 16.66 -7.09 -7.17
CA GLY A 114 16.90 -7.14 -5.72
C GLY A 114 16.52 -5.87 -4.94
N GLY A 115 16.63 -4.69 -5.56
CA GLY A 115 16.27 -3.40 -4.96
C GLY A 115 14.79 -3.26 -4.57
N GLY A 116 13.85 -3.85 -5.33
CA GLY A 116 12.42 -3.80 -5.01
C GLY A 116 12.10 -4.51 -3.69
N TYR A 117 12.72 -5.67 -3.47
CA TYR A 117 12.52 -6.47 -2.25
C TYR A 117 13.11 -5.82 -0.99
N VAL A 118 14.15 -4.99 -1.13
CA VAL A 118 14.68 -4.20 -0.01
C VAL A 118 13.63 -3.24 0.55
N LEU A 119 12.77 -2.67 -0.29
CA LEU A 119 11.67 -1.79 0.15
C LEU A 119 10.49 -2.57 0.74
N VAL A 120 10.26 -3.80 0.27
CA VAL A 120 9.18 -4.67 0.77
C VAL A 120 9.47 -5.15 2.20
N ALA A 121 10.71 -5.51 2.51
CA ALA A 121 11.09 -6.07 3.80
C ALA A 121 10.63 -5.22 5.02
N PRO A 122 10.91 -3.90 5.11
CA PRO A 122 10.44 -3.09 6.24
C PRO A 122 8.91 -2.97 6.29
N THR A 123 8.25 -2.96 5.13
CA THR A 123 6.78 -2.93 5.04
C THR A 123 6.17 -4.21 5.61
N LEU A 124 6.70 -5.37 5.19
CA LEU A 124 6.27 -6.68 5.67
C LEU A 124 6.50 -6.81 7.18
N ALA A 125 7.70 -6.50 7.66
CA ALA A 125 8.05 -6.58 9.07
C ALA A 125 7.15 -5.69 9.93
N TRP A 126 6.88 -4.46 9.48
CA TRP A 126 5.98 -3.54 10.16
C TRP A 126 4.54 -4.07 10.21
N ALA A 127 3.99 -4.50 9.06
CA ALA A 127 2.62 -5.03 8.99
C ALA A 127 2.44 -6.30 9.85
N PHE A 128 3.46 -7.16 9.87
CA PHE A 128 3.50 -8.34 10.74
C PHE A 128 3.50 -7.94 12.21
N LEU A 129 4.40 -7.05 12.65
CA LEU A 129 4.44 -6.61 14.04
C LEU A 129 3.15 -5.90 14.48
N GLU A 130 2.61 -5.02 13.62
CA GLU A 130 1.38 -4.27 13.89
C GLU A 130 0.17 -5.21 14.05
N SER A 131 0.01 -6.21 13.17
CA SER A 131 -1.13 -7.13 13.21
C SER A 131 -1.12 -8.09 14.42
N TRP A 132 0.07 -8.43 14.94
CA TRP A 132 0.19 -9.17 16.19
C TRP A 132 -0.13 -8.29 17.40
N ARG A 133 0.39 -7.05 17.44
CA ARG A 133 0.15 -6.11 18.54
C ARG A 133 -1.30 -5.63 18.64
N LEU A 134 -1.93 -5.27 17.52
CA LEU A 134 -3.27 -4.69 17.49
C LEU A 134 -4.41 -5.71 17.42
N ARG A 135 -4.11 -7.01 17.53
CA ARG A 135 -5.11 -8.09 17.41
C ARG A 135 -5.95 -7.97 16.12
N SER A 136 -5.27 -7.75 15.00
CA SER A 136 -5.93 -7.76 13.68
C SER A 136 -6.64 -9.10 13.42
N PRO A 137 -7.65 -9.11 12.53
CA PRO A 137 -8.38 -10.32 12.16
C PRO A 137 -7.46 -11.47 11.74
N LEU A 138 -7.87 -12.72 12.03
CA LEU A 138 -7.06 -13.92 11.75
C LEU A 138 -6.70 -14.06 10.26
N TRP A 139 -7.59 -13.65 9.36
CA TRP A 139 -7.34 -13.71 7.92
C TRP A 139 -6.18 -12.79 7.49
N VAL A 140 -6.03 -11.61 8.10
CA VAL A 140 -4.90 -10.69 7.85
C VAL A 140 -3.59 -11.34 8.28
N ARG A 141 -3.59 -11.96 9.47
CA ARG A 141 -2.41 -12.67 10.00
C ARG A 141 -2.02 -13.87 9.14
N GLY A 142 -3.00 -14.62 8.66
CA GLY A 142 -2.80 -15.72 7.71
C GLY A 142 -2.13 -15.24 6.42
N LEU A 143 -2.61 -14.14 5.82
CA LEU A 143 -2.00 -13.55 4.63
C LEU A 143 -0.58 -13.04 4.88
N LEU A 144 -0.31 -12.39 6.03
CA LEU A 144 1.02 -11.91 6.37
C LEU A 144 2.00 -13.07 6.62
N LEU A 145 1.56 -14.16 7.23
CA LEU A 145 2.36 -15.38 7.38
C LEU A 145 2.64 -16.00 6.01
N ALA A 146 1.63 -16.15 5.16
CA ALA A 146 1.78 -16.68 3.80
C ALA A 146 2.74 -15.82 2.98
N SER A 147 2.63 -14.49 3.08
CA SER A 147 3.56 -13.55 2.45
C SER A 147 5.00 -13.77 2.93
N THR A 148 5.20 -13.87 4.24
CA THR A 148 6.52 -14.10 4.85
C THR A 148 7.14 -15.41 4.38
N VAL A 149 6.36 -16.49 4.37
CA VAL A 149 6.81 -17.79 3.87
C VAL A 149 7.17 -17.71 2.39
N ALA A 150 6.33 -17.09 1.56
CA ALA A 150 6.57 -16.98 0.13
C ALA A 150 7.85 -16.17 -0.19
N PHE A 151 8.07 -15.04 0.49
CA PHE A 151 9.33 -14.29 0.35
C PHE A 151 10.53 -15.09 0.84
N THR A 152 10.41 -15.80 1.95
CA THR A 152 11.49 -16.63 2.50
C THR A 152 11.85 -17.75 1.53
N VAL A 153 10.87 -18.44 0.97
CA VAL A 153 11.07 -19.47 -0.06
C VAL A 153 11.77 -18.88 -1.28
N GLY A 154 11.38 -17.68 -1.73
CA GLY A 154 12.06 -17.01 -2.84
C GLY A 154 13.54 -16.69 -2.54
N VAL A 155 13.86 -16.26 -1.32
CA VAL A 155 15.25 -16.04 -0.89
C VAL A 155 16.03 -17.36 -0.81
N LEU A 156 15.44 -18.42 -0.24
CA LEU A 156 16.08 -19.74 -0.16
C LEU A 156 16.26 -20.37 -1.55
N ALA A 157 15.34 -20.13 -2.49
CA ALA A 157 15.45 -20.58 -3.88
C ALA A 157 16.66 -19.96 -4.60
N CYS A 158 17.11 -18.76 -4.20
CA CYS A 158 18.34 -18.17 -4.72
C CYS A 158 19.62 -18.88 -4.24
N LEU A 159 19.53 -19.69 -3.18
CA LEU A 159 20.68 -20.40 -2.59
C LEU A 159 20.90 -21.80 -3.18
N VAL A 160 19.95 -22.33 -3.95
CA VAL A 160 20.04 -23.67 -4.54
C VAL A 160 20.50 -23.62 -5.99
N PRO A 161 21.15 -24.70 -6.51
CA PRO A 161 21.35 -24.86 -7.94
C PRO A 161 20.01 -24.81 -8.69
N ARG A 162 20.03 -24.31 -9.93
CA ARG A 162 18.80 -24.13 -10.76
C ARG A 162 17.80 -23.15 -10.15
N SER A 163 18.28 -22.14 -9.42
CA SER A 163 17.45 -21.09 -8.80
C SER A 163 16.45 -20.43 -9.76
N SER A 164 16.81 -20.30 -11.05
CA SER A 164 15.91 -19.76 -12.09
C SER A 164 14.61 -20.55 -12.26
N GLU A 165 14.66 -21.87 -12.15
CA GLU A 165 13.48 -22.75 -12.27
C GLU A 165 12.59 -22.64 -11.04
N TRP A 166 13.18 -22.64 -9.84
CA TRP A 166 12.44 -22.45 -8.60
C TRP A 166 11.76 -21.09 -8.54
N MET A 167 12.43 -20.07 -9.07
CA MET A 167 11.91 -18.71 -9.12
C MET A 167 10.81 -18.53 -10.17
N ALA A 168 10.75 -19.41 -11.19
CA ALA A 168 9.68 -19.40 -12.20
C ALA A 168 8.29 -19.72 -11.62
N TYR A 169 8.22 -20.40 -10.47
CA TYR A 169 6.96 -20.60 -9.73
C TYR A 169 6.39 -19.32 -9.10
N GLY A 170 7.12 -18.20 -9.18
CA GLY A 170 6.65 -16.90 -8.70
C GLY A 170 6.43 -16.79 -7.18
N PRO A 171 7.33 -17.30 -6.30
CA PRO A 171 7.17 -17.13 -4.86
C PRO A 171 7.15 -15.65 -4.44
N HIS A 172 7.97 -14.81 -5.07
CA HIS A 172 8.01 -13.38 -4.78
C HIS A 172 6.74 -12.60 -5.16
N PRO A 173 6.18 -12.71 -6.39
CA PRO A 173 4.95 -12.02 -6.71
C PRO A 173 3.77 -12.52 -5.87
N LEU A 174 3.74 -13.81 -5.51
CA LEU A 174 2.77 -14.34 -4.54
C LEU A 174 2.93 -13.69 -3.16
N GLY A 175 4.16 -13.57 -2.67
CA GLY A 175 4.46 -12.88 -1.42
C GLY A 175 3.98 -11.42 -1.43
N GLY A 176 4.27 -10.70 -2.51
CA GLY A 176 3.82 -9.32 -2.72
C GLY A 176 2.30 -9.21 -2.79
N LEU A 177 1.64 -10.17 -3.45
CA LEU A 177 0.17 -10.20 -3.58
C LEU A 177 -0.50 -10.41 -2.23
N PHE A 178 -0.03 -11.38 -1.44
CA PHE A 178 -0.55 -11.62 -0.09
C PHE A 178 -0.37 -10.41 0.82
N LEU A 179 0.78 -9.72 0.73
CA LEU A 179 1.03 -8.50 1.50
C LEU A 179 0.13 -7.34 1.06
N LEU A 180 -0.05 -7.15 -0.25
CA LEU A 180 -0.96 -6.16 -0.82
C LEU A 180 -2.40 -6.37 -0.31
N LEU A 181 -2.88 -7.62 -0.36
CA LEU A 181 -4.22 -7.98 0.11
C LEU A 181 -4.36 -7.80 1.62
N ALA A 182 -3.35 -8.15 2.41
CA ALA A 182 -3.36 -7.96 3.85
C ALA A 182 -3.45 -6.48 4.23
N ILE A 183 -2.57 -5.63 3.67
CA ILE A 183 -2.54 -4.19 3.97
C ILE A 183 -3.79 -3.49 3.44
N GLY A 184 -4.19 -3.79 2.20
CA GLY A 184 -5.36 -3.20 1.55
C GLY A 184 -6.65 -3.59 2.25
N GLY A 185 -6.84 -4.88 2.51
CA GLY A 185 -8.04 -5.39 3.17
C GLY A 185 -8.15 -4.93 4.62
N GLU A 186 -7.07 -4.90 5.40
CA GLU A 186 -7.08 -4.35 6.76
C GLU A 186 -7.43 -2.86 6.74
N SER A 187 -6.91 -2.11 5.76
CA SER A 187 -7.24 -0.69 5.58
C SER A 187 -8.71 -0.48 5.24
N ILE A 188 -9.29 -1.29 4.33
CA ILE A 188 -10.71 -1.27 4.00
C ILE A 188 -11.55 -1.64 5.23
N HIS A 189 -11.18 -2.71 5.95
CA HIS A 189 -11.86 -3.13 7.17
C HIS A 189 -11.88 -2.00 8.21
N ARG A 190 -10.78 -1.28 8.41
CA ARG A 190 -10.71 -0.12 9.32
C ARG A 190 -11.50 1.10 8.84
N ILE A 191 -11.71 1.27 7.53
CA ILE A 191 -12.55 2.35 6.98
C ILE A 191 -14.03 2.03 7.22
N VAL A 192 -14.43 0.77 7.04
CA VAL A 192 -15.83 0.33 7.13
C VAL A 192 -16.25 0.05 8.58
N ALA A 193 -15.33 -0.43 9.42
CA ALA A 193 -15.60 -0.66 10.82
C ALA A 193 -16.12 0.65 11.45
N PRO A 194 -17.25 0.61 12.17
CA PRO A 194 -17.73 1.80 12.85
C PRO A 194 -16.63 2.36 13.72
N ALA A 195 -16.62 3.67 13.94
CA ALA A 195 -15.84 4.29 15.01
C ALA A 195 -16.41 3.85 16.37
N THR A 196 -16.58 2.55 16.59
CA THR A 196 -16.76 1.95 17.89
C THR A 196 -15.56 2.44 18.67
N LYS A 197 -15.85 3.27 19.68
CA LYS A 197 -14.92 3.90 20.60
C LYS A 197 -13.69 3.00 20.76
N ILE A 198 -12.68 3.22 19.92
CA ILE A 198 -11.37 2.62 20.10
C ILE A 198 -10.93 3.35 21.34
N ALA A 199 -11.24 2.76 22.50
CA ALA A 199 -10.81 3.23 23.80
C ALA A 199 -9.32 3.38 23.61
N ALA A 200 -8.87 4.63 23.50
CA ALA A 200 -7.52 4.93 23.07
C ALA A 200 -6.62 4.06 23.95
N PRO A 201 -5.94 3.04 23.39
CA PRO A 201 -5.01 2.28 24.20
C PRO A 201 -4.07 3.34 24.72
N ALA A 202 -4.06 3.50 26.05
CA ALA A 202 -3.37 4.58 26.73
C ALA A 202 -2.01 4.74 26.04
N ARG A 203 -1.77 5.94 25.53
CA ARG A 203 -0.63 6.37 24.70
C ARG A 203 0.70 6.27 25.45
N THR A 204 0.88 5.29 26.32
CA THR A 204 1.99 5.17 27.26
C THR A 204 3.29 4.70 26.60
N ILE A 205 3.27 4.27 25.33
CA ILE A 205 4.49 3.84 24.61
C ILE A 205 5.05 4.97 23.71
N GLY A 206 4.44 6.16 23.74
CA GLY A 206 4.92 7.34 22.98
C GLY A 206 6.09 8.11 23.62
N TYR A 207 6.52 7.76 24.84
CA TYR A 207 7.58 8.52 25.53
C TYR A 207 8.97 7.85 25.56
N ALA A 208 9.10 6.57 25.22
CA ALA A 208 10.40 5.88 25.34
C ALA A 208 11.36 6.12 24.15
N ILE A 209 10.87 6.58 22.99
CA ILE A 209 11.72 6.82 21.80
C ILE A 209 11.64 8.29 21.32
N GLY A 210 10.70 9.08 21.87
CA GLY A 210 10.41 10.47 21.47
C GLY A 210 11.10 11.57 22.29
N GLY A 211 12.00 11.24 23.22
CA GLY A 211 12.69 12.22 24.07
C GLY A 211 13.70 13.15 23.37
N MET A 212 13.89 13.05 22.05
CA MET A 212 14.89 13.85 21.32
C MET A 212 14.36 14.77 20.22
N TYR A 213 13.06 14.74 19.88
CA TYR A 213 12.52 15.67 18.90
C TYR A 213 11.32 16.43 19.48
N GLY A 214 11.54 17.73 19.71
CA GLY A 214 10.68 18.67 20.42
C GLY A 214 9.20 18.56 20.06
N SER A 215 8.39 18.55 21.12
CA SER A 215 6.94 18.60 21.13
C SER A 215 6.41 19.87 20.45
N SER A 216 6.09 19.78 19.16
CA SER A 216 5.17 20.75 18.54
C SER A 216 3.74 20.45 19.00
N PRO A 217 3.05 21.37 19.68
CA PRO A 217 1.71 21.14 20.20
C PRO A 217 0.70 21.21 19.05
N TYR A 218 0.49 20.09 18.36
CA TYR A 218 -0.64 19.94 17.45
C TYR A 218 -1.93 19.92 18.28
N LYS A 219 -2.55 21.10 18.48
CA LYS A 219 -3.93 21.22 18.95
C LYS A 219 -4.83 20.57 17.89
N PRO A 220 -5.57 19.49 18.20
CA PRO A 220 -6.54 18.94 17.27
C PRO A 220 -7.56 20.04 16.95
N ARG A 221 -7.55 20.51 15.69
CA ARG A 221 -8.55 21.43 15.16
C ARG A 221 -9.86 20.67 15.20
N ALA A 222 -10.71 20.97 16.18
CA ALA A 222 -12.07 20.50 16.25
C ALA A 222 -12.81 21.02 15.02
N GLN A 223 -12.79 20.25 13.93
CA GLN A 223 -13.64 20.46 12.78
C GLN A 223 -15.04 19.99 13.20
N ALA A 224 -15.75 20.89 13.88
CA ALA A 224 -17.19 20.86 13.99
C ALA A 224 -17.77 20.91 12.56
N ARG A 225 -17.91 19.76 11.90
CA ARG A 225 -18.87 19.64 10.80
C ARG A 225 -20.24 19.66 11.44
N GLY A 226 -20.76 20.86 11.62
CA GLY A 226 -22.19 21.10 11.80
C GLY A 226 -22.90 20.62 10.54
N PHE A 227 -23.37 19.38 10.57
CA PHE A 227 -24.46 18.93 9.73
C PHE A 227 -25.69 18.77 10.64
N ASP A 228 -26.07 19.90 11.25
CA ASP A 228 -27.39 20.03 11.84
C ASP A 228 -28.40 20.24 10.71
N LYS A 229 -28.90 19.12 10.17
CA LYS A 229 -30.13 19.09 9.39
C LYS A 229 -31.22 18.47 10.25
N THR A 230 -31.49 19.03 11.43
CA THR A 230 -32.80 18.84 12.03
C THR A 230 -33.76 19.87 11.44
N PRO A 231 -34.81 19.46 10.70
CA PRO A 231 -35.90 20.37 10.40
C PRO A 231 -36.57 20.71 11.73
N ARG A 232 -36.44 21.96 12.17
CA ARG A 232 -37.28 22.52 13.23
C ARG A 232 -38.74 22.45 12.78
N LEU A 233 -39.42 21.36 13.15
CA LEU A 233 -40.86 21.32 13.18
C LEU A 233 -41.32 22.36 14.21
N ARG A 234 -41.78 23.50 13.70
CA ARG A 234 -42.53 24.50 14.48
C ARG A 234 -43.71 23.79 15.14
N SER A 235 -43.60 23.57 16.44
CA SER A 235 -44.73 23.27 17.32
C SER A 235 -45.68 24.47 17.28
N GLY A 236 -46.72 24.37 16.45
CA GLY A 236 -47.86 25.28 16.49
C GLY A 236 -48.60 25.11 17.81
N LEU A 237 -48.61 26.19 18.59
CA LEU A 237 -49.55 26.42 19.68
C LEU A 237 -51.00 26.27 19.18
N VAL A 238 -51.73 25.29 19.70
CA VAL A 238 -53.19 25.31 19.89
C VAL A 238 -53.41 24.39 21.09
N GLY A 239 -53.84 24.79 22.27
CA GLY A 239 -54.87 25.76 22.63
C GLY A 239 -55.64 25.10 23.78
N ARG A 240 -55.18 25.32 25.03
CA ARG A 240 -55.93 24.98 26.24
C ARG A 240 -57.26 25.76 26.23
N LYS A 241 -58.39 25.06 26.24
CA LYS A 241 -59.64 25.59 26.79
C LYS A 241 -60.09 24.71 27.94
N ALA A 242 -60.12 25.33 29.11
CA ALA A 242 -60.81 24.88 30.31
C ALA A 242 -62.24 25.43 30.31
N ALA A 243 -63.21 24.65 30.81
CA ALA A 243 -64.41 25.06 31.55
C ALA A 243 -65.31 23.83 31.73
N ARG A 244 -65.48 23.29 32.95
CA ARG A 244 -66.59 23.62 33.87
C ARG A 244 -67.98 23.42 33.23
N ARG A 245 -68.63 22.29 33.50
CA ARG A 245 -69.60 22.04 34.59
C ARG A 245 -70.04 20.59 34.53
#